data_AF-A0A9D8NZ88-F1
#
_entry.id   AF-A0A9D8NZ88-F1
#
_cell.length_a   1.000
_cell.length_b   1.000
_cell.length_c   1.000
_cell.angle_alpha   90.00
_cell.angle_beta   90.00
_cell.angle_gamma   90.00
#
_symmetry.space_group_name_H-M   'P 1'
#
loop_
_entity.id
_entity.type
_entity.pdbx_description
1 polymer ?
#
loop_
_entity_poly.entity_id
_entity_poly.type
_entity_poly.pdbx_seq_one_letter_code
_entity_poly.pdbx_strand_id
1 'polypeptide(L)'
;MRHDTPFPIRRSHLMKVHNNTRGQSVIGALAAVTAALLAWQPGADACSRILWNDNKVAVVVARTMDWPESTEPVLTVLPRGMKRDGGRAGSEVVVSENPARWTSKYGSLITTVYGIGTADGLNERGLAAHMLYLNAADFGPRDPSKPALHAALWAQFLLDNAATVTEALALLDTVQVVLVEARGHKANVHLAIDDASGDSAIIEFVNGKRVVHHGREYRIMTNDPTYDEQLALLGK
;
A
#
# COMPACT_ATOMS: atom_id res chain seq x y z
N MET A 1 -47.32 86.77 19.10
CA MET A 1 -46.77 86.14 20.32
C MET A 1 -47.83 85.24 20.91
N ARG A 2 -47.76 83.94 20.61
CA ARG A 2 -48.56 82.92 21.30
C ARG A 2 -47.60 81.79 21.65
N HIS A 3 -47.68 81.42 22.92
CA HIS A 3 -46.76 80.58 23.66
C HIS A 3 -46.85 79.10 23.25
N ASP A 4 -45.67 78.47 23.32
CA ASP A 4 -45.40 77.06 23.06
C ASP A 4 -46.18 76.12 24.01
N THR A 5 -46.76 75.08 23.43
CA THR A 5 -47.22 73.86 24.11
C THR A 5 -46.21 72.74 23.89
N PRO A 6 -45.78 71.97 24.90
CA PRO A 6 -44.99 70.77 24.68
C PRO A 6 -45.88 69.54 24.44
N PHE A 7 -45.66 68.87 23.30
CA PHE A 7 -46.17 67.54 22.98
C PHE A 7 -45.28 66.44 23.60
N PRO A 8 -45.81 65.24 23.92
CA PRO A 8 -45.07 64.19 24.60
C PRO A 8 -44.17 63.38 23.66
N ILE A 9 -43.00 62.98 24.17
CA ILE A 9 -42.03 62.12 23.50
C ILE A 9 -42.59 60.70 23.37
N ARG A 10 -42.86 60.25 22.13
CA ARG A 10 -43.13 58.83 21.82
C ARG A 10 -41.82 58.04 21.87
N ARG A 11 -41.76 56.98 22.70
CA ARG A 11 -40.71 55.95 22.64
C ARG A 11 -40.83 55.18 21.31
N SER A 12 -39.78 55.19 20.50
CA SER A 12 -39.65 54.32 19.34
C SER A 12 -39.57 52.85 19.78
N HIS A 13 -40.34 52.00 19.11
CA HIS A 13 -40.28 50.55 19.27
C HIS A 13 -38.98 50.02 18.65
N LEU A 14 -38.11 49.41 19.46
CA LEU A 14 -37.05 48.53 18.96
C LEU A 14 -37.68 47.22 18.47
N MET A 15 -37.58 46.99 17.16
CA MET A 15 -37.93 45.73 16.51
C MET A 15 -36.91 44.67 16.96
N LYS A 16 -37.32 43.74 17.83
CA LYS A 16 -36.51 42.56 18.17
C LYS A 16 -36.44 41.64 16.96
N VAL A 17 -35.28 41.58 16.32
CA VAL A 17 -34.93 40.50 15.38
C VAL A 17 -34.99 39.19 16.17
N HIS A 18 -35.99 38.36 15.87
CA HIS A 18 -36.05 37.00 16.40
C HIS A 18 -34.97 36.18 15.68
N ASN A 19 -33.83 35.98 16.34
CA ASN A 19 -32.88 34.94 15.93
C ASN A 19 -33.58 33.60 16.06
N ASN A 20 -33.87 32.95 14.92
CA ASN A 20 -34.44 31.62 14.87
C ASN A 20 -33.36 30.58 15.22
N THR A 21 -33.05 30.48 16.51
CA THR A 21 -32.06 29.57 17.10
C THR A 21 -32.37 28.10 16.86
N ARG A 22 -33.60 27.75 16.48
CA ARG A 22 -34.01 26.37 16.16
C ARG A 22 -33.46 25.85 14.83
N GLY A 23 -33.21 26.70 13.84
CA GLY A 23 -32.65 26.26 12.55
C GLY A 23 -31.14 26.00 12.62
N GLN A 24 -30.43 26.81 13.41
CA GLN A 24 -28.97 26.71 13.59
C GLN A 24 -28.57 25.49 14.44
N SER A 25 -29.40 25.11 15.42
CA SER A 25 -29.16 23.94 16.26
C SER A 25 -29.38 22.62 15.53
N VAL A 26 -30.33 22.55 14.59
CA VAL A 26 -30.55 21.35 13.76
C VAL A 26 -29.41 21.15 12.76
N ILE A 27 -28.92 22.22 12.13
CA ILE A 27 -27.76 22.15 11.21
C ILE A 27 -26.48 21.77 11.97
N GLY A 28 -26.25 22.35 13.16
CA GLY A 28 -25.10 22.01 14.00
C GLY A 28 -25.14 20.56 14.50
N ALA A 29 -26.32 20.04 14.85
CA ALA A 29 -26.49 18.64 15.25
C ALA A 29 -26.25 17.68 14.08
N LEU A 30 -26.72 18.00 12.87
CA LEU A 30 -26.47 17.18 11.68
C LEU A 30 -24.97 17.10 11.35
N ALA A 31 -24.27 18.23 11.40
CA ALA A 31 -22.83 18.32 11.13
C ALA A 31 -21.98 17.56 12.17
N ALA A 32 -22.38 17.59 13.44
CA ALA A 32 -21.73 16.84 14.50
C ALA A 32 -21.96 15.32 14.35
N VAL A 33 -23.15 14.90 13.91
CA VAL A 33 -23.46 13.50 13.63
C VAL A 33 -22.69 12.99 12.41
N THR A 34 -22.57 13.76 11.32
CA THR A 34 -21.71 13.36 10.19
C THR A 34 -20.23 13.31 10.54
N ALA A 35 -19.72 14.25 11.34
CA ALA A 35 -18.34 14.20 11.84
C ALA A 35 -18.08 12.99 12.75
N ALA A 36 -19.05 12.62 13.61
CA ALA A 36 -18.96 11.43 14.46
C ALA A 36 -19.04 10.12 13.65
N LEU A 37 -19.83 10.08 12.57
CA LEU A 37 -19.92 8.94 11.65
C LEU A 37 -18.65 8.77 10.80
N LEU A 38 -17.95 9.86 10.46
CA LEU A 38 -16.64 9.80 9.82
C LEU A 38 -15.53 9.35 10.78
N ALA A 39 -15.68 9.60 12.09
CA ALA A 39 -14.74 9.13 13.12
C ALA A 39 -14.91 7.66 13.50
N TRP A 40 -16.05 7.05 13.15
CA TRP A 40 -16.33 5.63 13.30
C TRP A 40 -16.30 4.93 11.94
N GLN A 41 -15.14 4.94 11.31
CA GLN A 41 -14.84 3.89 10.33
C GLN A 41 -14.23 2.73 11.11
N PRO A 42 -14.82 1.51 11.13
CA PRO A 42 -14.10 0.35 11.64
C PRO A 42 -12.78 0.28 10.91
N GLY A 43 -11.68 0.18 11.65
CA GLY A 43 -10.36 0.01 11.05
C GLY A 43 -10.42 -1.20 10.12
N ALA A 44 -10.08 -0.99 8.86
CA ALA A 44 -9.77 -2.11 7.99
C ALA A 44 -8.39 -2.60 8.39
N ASP A 45 -8.30 -3.79 8.99
CA ASP A 45 -7.04 -4.45 9.31
C ASP A 45 -6.42 -5.02 8.03
N ALA A 46 -5.99 -4.13 7.14
CA ALA A 46 -5.43 -4.48 5.85
C ALA A 46 -4.34 -3.50 5.45
N CYS A 47 -3.18 -4.05 5.06
CA CYS A 47 -2.14 -3.23 4.46
C CYS A 47 -2.74 -2.48 3.26
N SER A 48 -2.40 -1.21 3.15
CA SER A 48 -2.89 -0.34 2.09
C SER A 48 -1.71 0.38 1.44
N ARG A 49 -1.67 0.42 0.12
CA ARG A 49 -0.67 1.16 -0.66
C ARG A 49 -1.36 2.21 -1.53
N ILE A 50 -0.81 3.42 -1.53
CA ILE A 50 -1.24 4.54 -2.38
C ILE A 50 -0.03 5.12 -3.11
N LEU A 51 -0.18 5.33 -4.42
CA LEU A 51 0.78 5.97 -5.30
C LEU A 51 0.24 7.30 -5.83
N TRP A 52 1.03 8.34 -5.65
CA TRP A 52 0.80 9.66 -6.20
C TRP A 52 1.85 9.96 -7.28
N ASN A 53 1.50 9.68 -8.53
CA ASN A 53 2.40 9.74 -9.70
C ASN A 53 2.01 10.80 -10.74
N ASP A 54 1.05 11.67 -10.43
CA ASP A 54 0.58 12.75 -11.31
C ASP A 54 0.77 14.16 -10.74
N ASN A 55 1.47 14.29 -9.61
CA ASN A 55 1.92 15.58 -9.13
C ASN A 55 3.18 16.05 -9.89
N LYS A 56 3.46 17.34 -9.78
CA LYS A 56 4.59 17.99 -10.48
C LYS A 56 5.90 18.00 -9.66
N VAL A 57 5.96 17.28 -8.54
CA VAL A 57 7.07 17.34 -7.58
C VAL A 57 7.89 16.05 -7.61
N ALA A 58 7.26 14.91 -7.36
CA ALA A 58 7.91 13.61 -7.32
C ALA A 58 6.88 12.47 -7.47
N VAL A 59 7.34 11.28 -7.86
CA VAL A 59 6.56 10.06 -7.64
C VAL A 59 6.64 9.72 -6.15
N VAL A 60 5.49 9.69 -5.47
CA VAL A 60 5.42 9.43 -4.03
C VAL A 60 4.54 8.21 -3.78
N VAL A 61 5.08 7.24 -3.04
CA VAL A 61 4.34 6.05 -2.63
C VAL A 61 4.31 5.98 -1.10
N ALA A 62 3.17 5.54 -0.56
CA ALA A 62 2.98 5.28 0.86
C ALA A 62 2.32 3.92 1.06
N ARG A 63 2.71 3.20 2.11
CA ARG A 63 2.19 1.89 2.45
C ARG A 63 2.00 1.74 3.96
N THR A 64 0.87 1.19 4.39
CA THR A 64 0.64 0.78 5.79
C THR A 64 0.96 -0.71 5.98
N MET A 65 1.50 -1.06 7.15
CA MET A 65 1.74 -2.45 7.54
C MET A 65 0.79 -2.79 8.69
N ASP A 66 -0.23 -3.58 8.38
CA ASP A 66 -1.24 -4.04 9.32
C ASP A 66 -1.09 -5.56 9.45
N TRP A 67 -0.62 -5.99 10.63
CA TRP A 67 -0.24 -7.37 10.91
C TRP A 67 -0.60 -7.73 12.36
N PRO A 68 -1.02 -8.97 12.67
CA PRO A 68 -1.52 -9.35 14.00
C PRO A 68 -0.46 -9.33 15.11
N GLU A 69 0.82 -9.24 14.75
CA GLU A 69 1.95 -9.16 15.68
C GLU A 69 3.06 -8.24 15.13
N SER A 70 4.06 -7.94 15.97
CA SER A 70 5.24 -7.21 15.50
C SER A 70 6.01 -8.03 14.46
N THR A 71 6.26 -7.42 13.30
CA THR A 71 7.11 -8.01 12.25
C THR A 71 8.60 -7.87 12.52
N GLU A 72 8.98 -7.29 13.68
CA GLU A 72 10.37 -6.91 14.01
C GLU A 72 11.03 -6.10 12.87
N PRO A 73 10.41 -4.98 12.45
CA PRO A 73 10.86 -4.24 11.29
C PRO A 73 12.19 -3.53 11.57
N VAL A 74 13.15 -3.71 10.67
CA VAL A 74 14.42 -3.00 10.68
C VAL A 74 14.62 -2.32 9.34
N LEU A 75 14.88 -1.01 9.39
CA LEU A 75 15.28 -0.27 8.21
C LEU A 75 16.73 -0.63 7.86
N THR A 76 16.94 -1.19 6.68
CA THR A 76 18.21 -1.81 6.30
C THR A 76 18.70 -1.25 4.96
N VAL A 77 19.96 -0.82 4.93
CA VAL A 77 20.68 -0.50 3.69
C VAL A 77 21.39 -1.75 3.20
N LEU A 78 21.12 -2.15 1.96
CA LEU A 78 21.73 -3.31 1.32
C LEU A 78 22.59 -2.83 0.14
N PRO A 79 23.92 -2.98 0.19
CA PRO A 79 24.79 -2.52 -0.89
C PRO A 79 24.68 -3.40 -2.16
N ARG A 80 25.20 -2.87 -3.27
CA ARG A 80 25.46 -3.64 -4.50
C ARG A 80 26.47 -4.77 -4.24
N GLY A 81 26.45 -5.80 -5.07
CA GLY A 81 27.44 -6.88 -5.05
C GLY A 81 27.18 -7.97 -4.00
N MET A 82 26.04 -7.95 -3.31
CA MET A 82 25.67 -8.98 -2.34
C MET A 82 25.29 -10.26 -3.06
N LYS A 83 25.94 -11.37 -2.71
CA LYS A 83 25.53 -12.71 -3.16
C LYS A 83 24.29 -13.15 -2.39
N ARG A 84 23.28 -13.62 -3.12
CA ARG A 84 21.99 -14.04 -2.59
C ARG A 84 21.69 -15.48 -2.98
N ASP A 85 21.01 -16.19 -2.10
CA ASP A 85 20.51 -17.54 -2.34
C ASP A 85 19.01 -17.57 -2.03
N GLY A 86 18.19 -17.67 -3.08
CA GLY A 86 16.73 -17.69 -2.99
C GLY A 86 16.16 -18.93 -2.30
N GLY A 87 17.00 -19.94 -2.03
CA GLY A 87 16.61 -21.13 -1.28
C GLY A 87 16.84 -21.04 0.21
N ARG A 88 17.32 -19.91 0.74
CA ARG A 88 17.64 -19.75 2.17
C ARG A 88 16.79 -18.69 2.85
N ALA A 89 16.01 -19.10 3.84
CA ALA A 89 15.38 -18.21 4.80
C ALA A 89 16.18 -18.26 6.11
N GLY A 90 17.12 -17.33 6.27
CA GLY A 90 18.09 -17.39 7.36
C GLY A 90 18.98 -18.65 7.27
N SER A 91 19.01 -19.45 8.34
CA SER A 91 19.74 -20.72 8.36
C SER A 91 19.03 -21.85 7.62
N GLU A 92 17.71 -21.74 7.41
CA GLU A 92 16.87 -22.81 6.86
C GLU A 92 16.96 -22.90 5.33
N VAL A 93 16.84 -24.12 4.81
CA VAL A 93 16.73 -24.37 3.37
C VAL A 93 15.25 -24.57 3.04
N VAL A 94 14.67 -23.58 2.37
CA VAL A 94 13.25 -23.56 1.97
C VAL A 94 13.06 -23.89 0.49
N VAL A 95 14.11 -23.75 -0.33
CA VAL A 95 14.17 -24.30 -1.70
C VAL A 95 15.46 -25.11 -1.85
N SER A 96 15.33 -26.43 -1.83
CA SER A 96 16.46 -27.35 -2.00
C SER A 96 16.80 -27.58 -3.47
N GLU A 97 15.80 -27.69 -4.33
CA GLU A 97 15.96 -28.03 -5.74
C GLU A 97 15.96 -26.79 -6.63
N ASN A 98 17.09 -26.58 -7.32
CA ASN A 98 17.32 -25.47 -8.26
C ASN A 98 16.95 -24.09 -7.65
N PRO A 99 17.60 -23.64 -6.56
CA PRO A 99 17.37 -22.31 -6.03
C PRO A 99 18.02 -21.25 -6.93
N ALA A 100 17.31 -20.14 -7.14
CA ALA A 100 17.83 -18.95 -7.81
C ALA A 100 18.97 -18.34 -6.97
N ARG A 101 20.10 -18.06 -7.61
CA ARG A 101 21.24 -17.38 -6.99
C ARG A 101 21.62 -16.19 -7.84
N TRP A 102 21.81 -15.04 -7.20
CA TRP A 102 22.15 -13.81 -7.90
C TRP A 102 23.14 -12.97 -7.09
N THR A 103 23.66 -11.94 -7.74
CA THR A 103 24.46 -10.89 -7.11
C THR A 103 23.73 -9.57 -7.29
N SER A 104 23.48 -8.82 -6.22
CA SER A 104 22.72 -7.57 -6.31
C SER A 104 23.40 -6.58 -7.26
N LYS A 105 22.67 -6.13 -8.28
CA LYS A 105 23.11 -5.10 -9.23
C LYS A 105 22.94 -3.71 -8.65
N TYR A 106 21.85 -3.51 -7.90
CA TYR A 106 21.50 -2.25 -7.28
C TYR A 106 21.55 -2.32 -5.76
N GLY A 107 21.88 -1.19 -5.13
CA GLY A 107 21.72 -0.99 -3.70
C GLY A 107 20.28 -0.58 -3.37
N SER A 108 19.79 -0.97 -2.19
CA SER A 108 18.42 -0.69 -1.75
C SER A 108 18.31 -0.29 -0.29
N LEU A 109 17.28 0.50 0.02
CA LEU A 109 16.82 0.78 1.37
C LEU A 109 15.48 0.06 1.58
N ILE A 110 15.39 -0.80 2.58
CA ILE A 110 14.25 -1.69 2.78
C ILE A 110 13.82 -1.77 4.24
N THR A 111 12.57 -2.15 4.45
CA THR A 111 12.03 -2.58 5.76
C THR A 111 11.91 -4.10 5.78
N THR A 112 12.55 -4.73 6.77
CA THR A 112 12.52 -6.19 6.91
C THR A 112 11.22 -6.71 7.50
N VAL A 113 10.94 -7.99 7.26
CA VAL A 113 9.93 -8.78 7.98
C VAL A 113 10.59 -10.01 8.59
N TYR A 114 10.45 -10.15 9.91
CA TYR A 114 10.98 -11.25 10.74
C TYR A 114 12.47 -11.56 10.55
N GLY A 115 13.26 -10.61 10.02
CA GLY A 115 14.66 -10.81 9.67
C GLY A 115 14.92 -11.76 8.50
N ILE A 116 13.89 -12.26 7.82
CA ILE A 116 14.02 -13.28 6.75
C ILE A 116 13.77 -12.73 5.35
N GLY A 117 13.21 -11.53 5.23
CA GLY A 117 12.78 -10.99 3.95
C GLY A 117 12.49 -9.51 3.97
N THR A 118 12.05 -9.02 2.82
CA THR A 118 11.77 -7.61 2.55
C THR A 118 10.27 -7.42 2.44
N ALA A 119 9.69 -6.60 3.32
CA ALA A 119 8.28 -6.22 3.25
C ALA A 119 8.05 -5.03 2.31
N ASP A 120 8.98 -4.08 2.32
CA ASP A 120 8.86 -2.80 1.62
C ASP A 120 10.24 -2.22 1.31
N GLY A 121 10.35 -1.35 0.30
CA GLY A 121 11.55 -0.56 0.07
C GLY A 121 11.72 -0.05 -1.35
N LEU A 122 12.86 0.59 -1.59
CA LEU A 122 13.25 1.10 -2.91
C LEU A 122 14.74 0.91 -3.18
N ASN A 123 15.09 0.81 -4.45
CA ASN A 123 16.48 0.80 -4.89
C ASN A 123 16.95 2.17 -5.39
N GLU A 124 18.25 2.29 -5.57
CA GLU A 124 18.91 3.52 -6.04
C GLU A 124 18.55 3.95 -7.47
N ARG A 125 17.78 3.14 -8.21
CA ARG A 125 17.21 3.49 -9.52
C ARG A 125 15.81 4.07 -9.42
N GLY A 126 15.22 4.06 -8.22
CA GLY A 126 13.88 4.54 -7.96
C GLY A 126 12.79 3.51 -8.24
N LEU A 127 13.13 2.22 -8.38
CA LEU A 127 12.15 1.14 -8.32
C LEU A 127 11.81 0.89 -6.84
N ALA A 128 10.52 0.91 -6.50
CA ALA A 128 10.00 0.53 -5.19
C ALA A 128 9.15 -0.75 -5.28
N ALA A 129 9.07 -1.49 -4.17
CA ALA A 129 8.38 -2.76 -4.08
C ALA A 129 7.70 -2.91 -2.71
N HIS A 130 6.43 -3.32 -2.72
CA HIS A 130 5.54 -3.33 -1.56
C HIS A 130 4.77 -4.64 -1.48
N MET A 131 5.11 -5.49 -0.51
CA MET A 131 4.48 -6.80 -0.29
C MET A 131 3.25 -6.65 0.60
N LEU A 132 2.06 -6.94 0.10
CA LEU A 132 0.81 -6.91 0.87
C LEU A 132 0.21 -8.32 0.96
N TYR A 133 -0.62 -8.57 1.97
CA TYR A 133 -1.20 -9.89 2.18
C TYR A 133 -2.39 -10.11 1.24
N LEU A 134 -2.57 -11.31 0.70
CA LEU A 134 -3.71 -11.66 -0.17
C LEU A 134 -4.16 -13.09 0.15
N ASN A 135 -5.40 -13.28 0.62
CA ASN A 135 -5.89 -14.62 0.97
C ASN A 135 -5.94 -15.56 -0.25
N ALA A 136 -6.23 -15.02 -1.43
CA ALA A 136 -6.30 -15.77 -2.69
C ALA A 136 -4.93 -16.15 -3.27
N ALA A 137 -3.82 -15.74 -2.65
CA ALA A 137 -2.48 -15.99 -3.17
C ALA A 137 -2.15 -17.49 -3.25
N ASP A 138 -1.82 -17.96 -4.44
CA ASP A 138 -1.40 -19.32 -4.75
C ASP A 138 -0.33 -19.31 -5.85
N PHE A 139 0.91 -19.54 -5.45
CA PHE A 139 2.09 -19.61 -6.35
C PHE A 139 2.13 -20.88 -7.21
N GLY A 140 1.23 -21.85 -6.98
CA GLY A 140 1.19 -23.12 -7.68
C GLY A 140 2.28 -24.10 -7.23
N PRO A 141 2.29 -25.32 -7.81
CA PRO A 141 3.27 -26.34 -7.46
C PRO A 141 4.68 -25.94 -7.94
N ARG A 142 5.70 -26.36 -7.19
CA ARG A 142 7.11 -26.20 -7.58
C ARG A 142 7.38 -26.89 -8.93
N ASP A 143 8.04 -26.17 -9.84
CA ASP A 143 8.55 -26.66 -11.13
C ASP A 143 10.09 -26.69 -11.12
N PRO A 144 10.74 -27.83 -10.78
CA PRO A 144 12.19 -27.95 -10.68
C PRO A 144 13.00 -27.47 -11.88
N SER A 145 12.41 -27.42 -13.08
CA SER A 145 13.09 -26.94 -14.28
C SER A 145 13.41 -25.44 -14.25
N LYS A 146 12.67 -24.67 -13.43
CA LYS A 146 12.87 -23.23 -13.22
C LYS A 146 13.62 -22.96 -11.93
N PRO A 147 14.59 -22.03 -11.91
CA PRO A 147 15.20 -21.61 -10.66
C PRO A 147 14.15 -20.91 -9.78
N ALA A 148 14.20 -21.11 -8.46
CA ALA A 148 13.18 -20.58 -7.57
C ALA A 148 13.73 -19.79 -6.39
N LEU A 149 12.94 -18.83 -5.91
CA LEU A 149 13.17 -18.12 -4.66
C LEU A 149 11.90 -18.16 -3.79
N HIS A 150 12.09 -18.10 -2.48
CA HIS A 150 10.94 -18.01 -1.58
C HIS A 150 10.30 -16.62 -1.60
N ALA A 151 8.99 -16.56 -1.32
CA ALA A 151 8.18 -15.34 -1.40
C ALA A 151 8.72 -14.17 -0.55
N ALA A 152 9.34 -14.43 0.60
CA ALA A 152 9.92 -13.37 1.43
C ALA A 152 11.14 -12.65 0.79
N LEU A 153 11.79 -13.23 -0.24
CA LEU A 153 12.82 -12.58 -1.05
C LEU A 153 12.30 -12.03 -2.39
N TRP A 154 11.00 -12.15 -2.68
CA TRP A 154 10.44 -11.75 -3.97
C TRP A 154 10.66 -10.25 -4.26
N ALA A 155 10.27 -9.36 -3.34
CA ALA A 155 10.55 -7.94 -3.46
C ALA A 155 12.06 -7.65 -3.58
N GLN A 156 12.88 -8.28 -2.75
CA GLN A 156 14.33 -8.05 -2.76
C GLN A 156 14.98 -8.47 -4.07
N PHE A 157 14.52 -9.57 -4.68
CA PHE A 157 15.02 -10.00 -5.98
C PHE A 157 14.78 -8.96 -7.06
N LEU A 158 13.60 -8.31 -7.06
CA LEU A 158 13.32 -7.24 -8.03
C LEU A 158 14.12 -5.98 -7.72
N LEU A 159 14.17 -5.55 -6.46
CA LEU A 159 14.95 -4.38 -6.02
C LEU A 159 16.45 -4.56 -6.33
N ASP A 160 16.99 -5.76 -6.19
CA ASP A 160 18.39 -6.07 -6.45
C ASP A 160 18.73 -6.00 -7.95
N ASN A 161 17.78 -6.24 -8.87
CA ASN A 161 18.09 -6.57 -10.26
C ASN A 161 17.42 -5.68 -11.33
N ALA A 162 16.32 -4.98 -11.04
CA ALA A 162 15.59 -4.15 -11.99
C ALA A 162 15.67 -2.65 -11.68
N ALA A 163 15.69 -1.81 -12.71
CA ALA A 163 15.62 -0.35 -12.59
C ALA A 163 14.22 0.22 -12.87
N THR A 164 13.36 -0.54 -13.56
CA THR A 164 12.01 -0.11 -14.00
C THR A 164 10.99 -1.22 -13.74
N VAL A 165 9.71 -0.86 -13.75
CA VAL A 165 8.60 -1.81 -13.62
C VAL A 165 8.65 -2.85 -14.76
N THR A 166 8.92 -2.41 -15.99
CA THR A 166 9.03 -3.31 -17.15
C THR A 166 10.17 -4.33 -17.00
N GLU A 167 11.35 -3.90 -16.53
CA GLU A 167 12.46 -4.80 -16.25
C GLU A 167 12.11 -5.80 -15.14
N ALA A 168 11.45 -5.34 -14.08
CA ALA A 168 11.03 -6.17 -12.96
C ALA A 168 10.04 -7.26 -13.39
N LEU A 169 9.07 -6.95 -14.26
CA LEU A 169 8.13 -7.92 -14.81
C LEU A 169 8.84 -8.98 -15.67
N ALA A 170 9.80 -8.58 -16.50
CA ALA A 170 10.58 -9.51 -17.32
C ALA A 170 11.43 -10.48 -16.47
N LEU A 171 11.98 -10.02 -15.34
CA LEU A 171 12.73 -10.88 -14.42
C LEU A 171 11.89 -12.01 -13.84
N LEU A 172 10.59 -11.80 -13.64
CA LEU A 172 9.69 -12.84 -13.12
C LEU A 172 9.44 -13.98 -14.11
N ASP A 173 9.82 -13.85 -15.37
CA ASP A 173 9.79 -14.96 -16.33
C ASP A 173 10.99 -15.91 -16.14
N THR A 174 12.03 -15.47 -15.43
CA THR A 174 13.28 -16.20 -15.24
C THR A 174 13.30 -17.06 -13.98
N VAL A 175 12.36 -16.83 -13.05
CA VAL A 175 12.32 -17.48 -11.73
C VAL A 175 10.90 -17.88 -11.35
N GLN A 176 10.77 -18.89 -10.50
CA GLN A 176 9.53 -19.19 -9.80
C GLN A 176 9.57 -18.65 -8.37
N VAL A 177 8.53 -17.92 -7.96
CA VAL A 177 8.31 -17.59 -6.55
C VAL A 177 7.62 -18.77 -5.88
N VAL A 178 8.10 -19.19 -4.71
CA VAL A 178 7.50 -20.30 -3.95
C VAL A 178 7.08 -19.85 -2.56
N LEU A 179 6.03 -20.47 -2.05
CA LEU A 179 5.51 -20.19 -0.72
C LEU A 179 6.56 -20.48 0.36
N VAL A 180 6.60 -19.63 1.38
CA VAL A 180 7.33 -19.85 2.63
C VAL A 180 6.44 -19.48 3.80
N GLU A 181 6.73 -20.06 4.95
CA GLU A 181 6.03 -19.81 6.21
C GLU A 181 7.03 -19.30 7.26
N ALA A 182 6.61 -18.36 8.07
CA ALA A 182 7.38 -17.88 9.21
C ALA A 182 6.44 -17.60 10.38
N ARG A 183 6.81 -18.04 11.58
CA ARG A 183 6.00 -17.87 12.81
C ARG A 183 4.55 -18.35 12.67
N GLY A 184 4.32 -19.42 11.90
CA GLY A 184 2.96 -19.95 11.66
C GLY A 184 2.14 -19.15 10.63
N HIS A 185 2.74 -18.14 10.00
CA HIS A 185 2.10 -17.34 8.96
C HIS A 185 2.69 -17.65 7.59
N LYS A 186 1.82 -18.08 6.68
CA LYS A 186 2.16 -18.24 5.27
C LYS A 186 2.35 -16.87 4.63
N ALA A 187 3.38 -16.73 3.80
CA ALA A 187 3.58 -15.56 2.95
C ALA A 187 2.60 -15.59 1.76
N ASN A 188 1.31 -15.56 2.05
CA ASN A 188 0.24 -15.40 1.07
C ASN A 188 0.15 -13.92 0.72
N VAL A 189 0.85 -13.53 -0.33
CA VAL A 189 1.13 -12.13 -0.63
C VAL A 189 1.02 -11.84 -2.12
N HIS A 190 0.64 -10.62 -2.43
CA HIS A 190 0.82 -10.01 -3.74
C HIS A 190 1.80 -8.82 -3.63
N LEU A 191 2.29 -8.36 -4.78
CA LEU A 191 3.33 -7.35 -4.83
C LEU A 191 2.88 -6.18 -5.70
N ALA A 192 2.92 -4.97 -5.13
CA ALA A 192 2.91 -3.75 -5.91
C ALA A 192 4.34 -3.28 -6.15
N ILE A 193 4.63 -2.86 -7.38
CA ILE A 193 5.87 -2.17 -7.75
C ILE A 193 5.55 -0.86 -8.47
N ASP A 194 6.47 0.08 -8.35
CA ASP A 194 6.43 1.36 -9.03
C ASP A 194 7.84 1.89 -9.30
N ASP A 195 8.01 2.73 -10.31
CA ASP A 195 9.30 3.30 -10.65
C ASP A 195 9.30 4.83 -10.76
N ALA A 196 10.50 5.40 -10.89
CA ALA A 196 10.73 6.85 -10.96
C ALA A 196 10.00 7.54 -12.12
N SER A 197 9.56 6.82 -13.15
CA SER A 197 8.73 7.39 -14.22
C SER A 197 7.29 7.60 -13.76
N GLY A 198 6.85 6.91 -12.71
CA GLY A 198 5.48 6.83 -12.23
C GLY A 198 4.70 5.65 -12.81
N ASP A 199 5.37 4.73 -13.51
CA ASP A 199 4.77 3.45 -13.89
C ASP A 199 4.49 2.60 -12.65
N SER A 200 3.51 1.70 -12.74
CA SER A 200 3.12 0.83 -11.64
C SER A 200 2.63 -0.52 -12.13
N ALA A 201 2.92 -1.57 -11.37
CA ALA A 201 2.30 -2.87 -11.59
C ALA A 201 1.89 -3.52 -10.27
N ILE A 202 0.77 -4.24 -10.33
CA ILE A 202 0.29 -5.13 -9.27
C ILE A 202 0.38 -6.54 -9.80
N ILE A 203 1.02 -7.41 -9.02
CA ILE A 203 1.36 -8.77 -9.41
C ILE A 203 0.77 -9.71 -8.39
N GLU A 204 -0.16 -10.56 -8.84
CA GLU A 204 -0.82 -11.56 -8.03
C GLU A 204 -0.52 -12.95 -8.58
N PHE A 205 -0.44 -13.95 -7.71
CA PHE A 205 -0.47 -15.35 -8.12
C PHE A 205 -1.78 -15.93 -7.62
N VAL A 206 -2.67 -16.34 -8.52
CA VAL A 206 -3.99 -16.87 -8.18
C VAL A 206 -4.22 -18.15 -8.99
N ASN A 207 -4.63 -19.23 -8.32
CA ASN A 207 -4.77 -20.56 -8.92
C ASN A 207 -3.51 -21.04 -9.67
N GLY A 208 -2.33 -20.76 -9.09
CA GLY A 208 -1.03 -21.12 -9.66
C GLY A 208 -0.61 -20.31 -10.89
N LYS A 209 -1.29 -19.21 -11.20
CA LYS A 209 -1.01 -18.37 -12.38
C LYS A 209 -0.71 -16.94 -11.98
N ARG A 210 0.29 -16.34 -12.65
CA ARG A 210 0.62 -14.92 -12.51
C ARG A 210 -0.44 -14.07 -13.23
N VAL A 211 -1.05 -13.14 -12.50
CA VAL A 211 -1.93 -12.07 -13.01
C VAL A 211 -1.20 -10.75 -12.80
N VAL A 212 -1.19 -9.90 -13.82
CA VAL A 212 -0.47 -8.61 -13.78
C VAL A 212 -1.39 -7.50 -14.28
N HIS A 213 -1.54 -6.47 -13.45
CA HIS A 213 -2.14 -5.19 -13.83
C HIS A 213 -1.02 -4.18 -13.93
N HIS A 214 -0.67 -3.75 -15.14
CA HIS A 214 0.47 -2.89 -15.42
C HIS A 214 0.04 -1.61 -16.13
N GLY A 215 0.33 -0.47 -15.51
CA GLY A 215 -0.10 0.85 -15.96
C GLY A 215 -0.03 1.89 -14.83
N ARG A 216 0.10 3.15 -15.22
CA ARG A 216 0.21 4.31 -14.31
C ARG A 216 -1.08 4.57 -13.52
N GLU A 217 -2.19 4.01 -13.97
CA GLU A 217 -3.52 4.12 -13.37
C GLU A 217 -3.67 3.25 -12.11
N TYR A 218 -2.84 2.22 -11.93
CA TYR A 218 -2.94 1.27 -10.80
C TYR A 218 -2.29 1.82 -9.54
N ARG A 219 -2.95 2.83 -8.97
CA ARG A 219 -2.41 3.68 -7.89
C ARG A 219 -2.73 3.20 -6.49
N ILE A 220 -3.79 2.42 -6.32
CA ILE A 220 -4.29 1.98 -5.02
C ILE A 220 -4.29 0.47 -5.02
N MET A 221 -3.85 -0.13 -3.90
CA MET A 221 -3.92 -1.57 -3.65
C MET A 221 -4.12 -1.83 -2.16
N THR A 222 -5.03 -2.73 -1.81
CA THR A 222 -5.18 -3.29 -0.45
C THR A 222 -4.97 -4.80 -0.47
N ASN A 223 -5.22 -5.48 0.65
CA ASN A 223 -5.02 -6.92 0.77
C ASN A 223 -5.97 -7.78 -0.11
N ASP A 224 -7.25 -7.77 0.23
CA ASP A 224 -8.30 -8.58 -0.39
C ASP A 224 -9.42 -7.67 -0.90
N PRO A 225 -10.23 -8.13 -1.86
CA PRO A 225 -10.09 -9.36 -2.67
C PRO A 225 -8.96 -9.23 -3.71
N THR A 226 -8.95 -10.12 -4.71
CA THR A 226 -8.07 -9.99 -5.89
C THR A 226 -8.19 -8.60 -6.52
N TYR A 227 -7.15 -8.14 -7.21
CA TYR A 227 -7.12 -6.77 -7.70
C TYR A 227 -8.20 -6.46 -8.74
N ASP A 228 -8.59 -7.43 -9.57
CA ASP A 228 -9.74 -7.31 -10.48
C ASP A 228 -11.04 -6.97 -9.72
N GLU A 229 -11.27 -7.62 -8.59
CA GLU A 229 -12.43 -7.35 -7.74
C GLU A 229 -12.30 -6.00 -7.02
N GLN A 230 -11.09 -5.61 -6.57
CA GLN A 230 -10.85 -4.27 -6.01
C GLN A 230 -11.19 -3.17 -7.03
N LEU A 231 -10.75 -3.31 -8.28
CA LEU A 231 -11.10 -2.39 -9.37
C LEU A 231 -12.61 -2.34 -9.63
N ALA A 232 -13.30 -3.48 -9.60
CA ALA A 232 -14.74 -3.54 -9.75
C ALA A 232 -15.50 -2.85 -8.60
N LEU A 233 -14.94 -2.83 -7.38
CA LEU A 233 -15.50 -2.12 -6.23
C LEU A 233 -15.31 -0.59 -6.34
N LEU A 234 -14.19 -0.13 -6.91
CA LEU A 234 -13.94 1.30 -7.15
C LEU A 234 -14.80 1.89 -8.27
N GLY A 235 -15.28 1.06 -9.20
CA GLY A 235 -16.16 1.47 -10.29
C GLY A 235 -17.64 1.63 -9.91
N LYS A 236 -18.01 1.37 -8.65
CA LYS A 236 -19.39 1.53 -8.14
C LYS A 236 -19.60 2.90 -7.50
#